data_AF-A0A920DZ08-F1
#
_entry.id   AF-A0A920DZ08-F1
#
_cell.length_a   1.000
_cell.length_b   1.000
_cell.length_c   1.000
_cell.angle_alpha   90.00
_cell.angle_beta   90.00
_cell.angle_gamma   90.00
#
_symmetry.space_group_name_H-M   'P 1'
#
loop_
_entity.id
_entity.type
_entity.pdbx_description
1 polymer ?
#
loop_
_entity_poly.entity_id
_entity_poly.type
_entity_poly.pdbx_seq_one_letter_code
_entity_poly.pdbx_strand_id
1 'polypeptide(L)'
;MIWFVLVIGDNSMRYKWNQKTAGENTARAELDLAGKQLDLAMELKESGNNVIVVYVNGRPISEPWISENINAIIEAWEPGSFGGLAVAEIIFGKINPSGKLPLTVARTVGQLKMFYNHKHSMYFRDYAMQTNKPLYSFGFGLSYTKFDISKTKNKQLKI
;
A
#
# COMPACT_ATOMS: atom_id res chain seq x y z
N MET A 1 -2.02 27.21 1.59
CA MET A 1 -2.51 25.91 1.08
C MET A 1 -2.34 24.90 2.19
N ILE A 2 -3.43 24.28 2.66
CA ILE A 2 -3.43 23.37 3.82
C ILE A 2 -3.30 21.93 3.32
N TRP A 3 -2.46 21.12 3.96
CA TRP A 3 -2.33 19.69 3.72
C TRP A 3 -2.96 18.91 4.87
N PHE A 4 -3.70 17.86 4.55
CA PHE A 4 -4.28 16.94 5.54
C PHE A 4 -3.49 15.65 5.55
N VAL A 5 -3.07 15.22 6.74
CA VAL A 5 -2.49 13.89 6.97
C VAL A 5 -3.60 12.99 7.53
N LEU A 6 -4.11 12.10 6.71
CA LEU A 6 -5.18 11.16 7.06
C LEU A 6 -4.57 9.80 7.41
N VAL A 7 -4.69 9.40 8.67
CA VAL A 7 -4.19 8.10 9.15
C VAL A 7 -5.35 7.11 9.21
N ILE A 8 -5.30 6.07 8.37
CA ILE A 8 -6.37 5.08 8.18
C ILE A 8 -5.75 3.68 7.97
N GLY A 9 -6.53 2.62 8.13
CA GLY A 9 -6.06 1.25 7.95
C GLY A 9 -6.81 0.24 8.81
N ASP A 10 -6.06 -0.66 9.43
CA ASP A 10 -6.58 -1.73 10.28
C ASP A 10 -6.37 -1.45 11.78
N ASN A 11 -7.19 -2.11 12.61
CA ASN A 11 -7.04 -2.14 14.05
C ASN A 11 -6.66 -3.57 14.51
N SER A 12 -5.44 -3.77 14.96
CA SER A 12 -4.94 -5.05 15.48
C SER A 12 -4.94 -5.14 17.02
N MET A 13 -5.48 -4.14 17.71
CA MET A 13 -5.45 -4.04 19.17
C MET A 13 -6.21 -5.20 19.84
N ARG A 14 -5.46 -6.11 20.50
CA ARG A 14 -6.01 -7.33 21.14
C ARG A 14 -7.08 -7.04 22.19
N TYR A 15 -7.00 -5.90 22.89
CA TYR A 15 -7.96 -5.49 23.91
C TYR A 15 -9.25 -4.87 23.35
N LYS A 16 -9.35 -4.62 22.04
CA LYS A 16 -10.54 -4.07 21.37
C LYS A 16 -11.21 -5.11 20.48
N TRP A 17 -11.55 -6.28 21.04
CA TRP A 17 -12.00 -7.44 20.26
C TRP A 17 -13.10 -7.13 19.24
N ASN A 18 -14.16 -6.42 19.65
CA ASN A 18 -15.31 -6.12 18.79
C ASN A 18 -15.03 -5.06 17.71
N GLN A 19 -13.87 -4.39 17.76
CA GLN A 19 -13.45 -3.37 16.80
C GLN A 19 -12.19 -3.78 16.03
N LYS A 20 -11.69 -4.99 16.29
CA LYS A 20 -10.46 -5.50 15.70
C LYS A 20 -10.72 -5.91 14.24
N THR A 21 -9.83 -5.53 13.33
CA THR A 21 -9.95 -5.81 11.89
C THR A 21 -8.79 -6.61 11.32
N ALA A 22 -7.71 -6.80 12.09
CA ALA A 22 -6.54 -7.58 11.70
C ALA A 22 -5.89 -8.30 12.89
N GLY A 23 -5.02 -9.29 12.62
CA GLY A 23 -4.28 -10.05 13.63
C GLY A 23 -4.92 -11.41 13.96
N GLU A 24 -4.40 -12.07 15.00
CA GLU A 24 -4.79 -13.43 15.40
C GLU A 24 -6.32 -13.59 15.56
N ASN A 25 -6.92 -14.62 14.96
CA ASN A 25 -8.36 -14.90 15.00
C ASN A 25 -9.25 -13.76 14.45
N THR A 26 -8.72 -12.93 13.56
CA THR A 26 -9.46 -11.84 12.91
C THR A 26 -9.14 -11.82 11.42
N ALA A 27 -9.95 -12.52 10.63
CA ALA A 27 -9.87 -12.50 9.17
C ALA A 27 -10.92 -11.55 8.58
N ARG A 28 -10.62 -10.98 7.42
CA ARG A 28 -11.56 -10.20 6.62
C ARG A 28 -11.81 -10.90 5.29
N ALA A 29 -13.08 -10.89 4.86
CA ALA A 29 -13.45 -11.37 3.53
C ALA A 29 -13.09 -10.36 2.42
N GLU A 30 -12.87 -9.10 2.79
CA GLU A 30 -12.49 -8.01 1.89
C GLU A 30 -11.07 -7.52 2.16
N LEU A 31 -10.45 -6.94 1.13
CA LEU A 31 -9.09 -6.39 1.18
C LEU A 31 -9.04 -4.87 1.36
N ASP A 32 -10.14 -4.17 1.11
CA ASP A 32 -10.32 -2.72 1.17
C ASP A 32 -10.24 -2.14 2.61
N LEU A 33 -10.52 -0.84 2.77
CA LEU A 33 -10.59 -0.22 4.10
C LEU A 33 -11.88 -0.62 4.83
N ALA A 34 -11.76 -0.87 6.14
CA ALA A 34 -12.94 -1.19 6.95
C ALA A 34 -13.77 0.07 7.28
N GLY A 35 -15.09 -0.07 7.26
CA GLY A 35 -16.03 0.94 7.75
C GLY A 35 -16.13 2.16 6.83
N LYS A 36 -15.96 3.35 7.40
CA LYS A 36 -16.19 4.65 6.74
C LYS A 36 -14.90 5.40 6.39
N GLN A 37 -13.77 4.69 6.41
CA GLN A 37 -12.46 5.31 6.19
C GLN A 37 -12.27 5.76 4.74
N LEU A 38 -12.77 4.99 3.76
CA LEU A 38 -12.77 5.42 2.36
C LEU A 38 -13.66 6.66 2.15
N ASP A 39 -14.90 6.62 2.67
CA ASP A 39 -15.83 7.77 2.59
C ASP A 39 -15.20 9.06 3.15
N LEU A 40 -14.46 8.97 4.26
CA LEU A 40 -13.71 10.10 4.82
C LEU A 40 -12.60 10.60 3.89
N ALA A 41 -11.85 9.69 3.26
CA ALA A 41 -10.80 10.06 2.31
C ALA A 41 -11.39 10.73 1.06
N MET A 42 -12.53 10.24 0.59
CA MET A 42 -13.29 10.81 -0.53
C MET A 42 -13.76 12.22 -0.21
N GLU A 43 -14.46 12.42 0.91
CA GLU A 43 -14.98 13.72 1.32
C GLU A 43 -13.86 14.77 1.45
N LEU A 44 -12.75 14.40 2.09
CA LEU A 44 -11.59 15.28 2.21
C LEU A 44 -11.03 15.66 0.84
N LYS A 45 -10.92 14.71 -0.09
CA LYS A 45 -10.37 14.97 -1.43
C LYS A 45 -11.32 15.79 -2.30
N GLU A 46 -12.60 15.47 -2.29
CA GLU A 46 -13.65 16.12 -3.08
C GLU A 46 -13.91 17.57 -2.62
N SER A 47 -13.65 17.85 -1.34
CA SER A 47 -13.59 19.22 -0.79
C SER A 47 -12.41 20.06 -1.31
N GLY A 48 -11.60 19.55 -2.25
CA GLY A 48 -10.48 20.26 -2.85
C GLY A 48 -9.20 20.28 -2.01
N ASN A 49 -9.11 19.45 -0.97
CA ASN A 49 -7.93 19.40 -0.11
C ASN A 49 -6.79 18.58 -0.73
N ASN A 50 -5.55 18.94 -0.38
CA ASN A 50 -4.41 18.07 -0.60
C ASN A 50 -4.30 17.08 0.57
N VAL A 51 -4.36 15.79 0.26
CA VAL A 51 -4.41 14.73 1.26
C VAL A 51 -3.20 13.81 1.12
N ILE A 52 -2.53 13.55 2.24
CA ILE A 52 -1.55 12.46 2.39
C ILE A 52 -2.25 11.38 3.19
N VAL A 53 -2.40 10.19 2.61
CA VAL A 53 -2.87 9.01 3.34
C VAL A 53 -1.67 8.31 3.97
N VAL A 54 -1.75 8.03 5.27
CA VAL A 54 -0.83 7.15 5.98
C VAL A 54 -1.57 5.88 6.34
N TYR A 55 -1.17 4.78 5.74
CA TYR A 55 -1.70 3.46 6.01
C TYR A 55 -1.03 2.84 7.23
N VAL A 56 -1.83 2.46 8.23
CA VAL A 56 -1.41 1.70 9.41
C VAL A 56 -2.20 0.39 9.48
N ASN A 57 -1.54 -0.72 9.16
CA ASN A 57 -2.21 -2.00 8.91
C ASN A 57 -1.24 -3.19 9.01
N GLY A 58 -1.77 -4.35 9.40
CA GLY A 58 -1.01 -5.60 9.50
C GLY A 58 -1.00 -6.44 8.21
N ARG A 59 -1.79 -6.05 7.20
CA ARG A 59 -1.88 -6.69 5.89
C ARG A 59 -2.08 -5.63 4.80
N PRO A 60 -1.84 -5.94 3.52
CA PRO A 60 -2.03 -4.97 2.45
C PRO A 60 -3.48 -4.49 2.37
N ILE A 61 -3.68 -3.19 2.16
CA ILE A 61 -4.98 -2.58 1.86
C ILE A 61 -5.11 -2.44 0.35
N SER A 62 -6.22 -2.96 -0.19
CA SER A 62 -6.54 -2.88 -1.62
C SER A 62 -7.57 -1.80 -1.86
N GLU A 63 -7.11 -0.56 -2.04
CA GLU A 63 -7.97 0.58 -2.35
C GLU A 63 -7.55 1.30 -3.64
N PRO A 64 -8.05 0.84 -4.81
CA PRO A 64 -7.74 1.47 -6.10
C PRO A 64 -8.12 2.96 -6.14
N TRP A 65 -9.26 3.33 -5.56
CA TRP A 65 -9.72 4.72 -5.56
C TRP A 65 -8.70 5.64 -4.86
N ILE A 66 -8.19 5.24 -3.68
CA ILE A 66 -7.16 6.02 -2.98
C ILE A 66 -5.88 6.09 -3.82
N SER A 67 -5.45 4.97 -4.40
CA SER A 67 -4.26 4.94 -5.26
C SER A 67 -4.34 5.86 -6.47
N GLU A 68 -5.55 6.10 -6.99
CA GLU A 68 -5.77 6.86 -8.22
C GLU A 68 -6.06 8.34 -7.95
N ASN A 69 -6.59 8.68 -6.76
CA ASN A 69 -7.13 10.02 -6.48
C ASN A 69 -6.39 10.81 -5.38
N ILE A 70 -5.68 10.15 -4.46
CA ILE A 70 -5.00 10.82 -3.35
C ILE A 70 -3.60 11.32 -3.77
N ASN A 71 -3.18 12.47 -3.23
CA ASN A 71 -1.93 13.14 -3.63
C ASN A 71 -0.68 12.33 -3.28
N ALA A 72 -0.67 11.68 -2.11
CA ALA A 72 0.43 10.85 -1.65
C ALA A 72 -0.05 9.76 -0.69
N ILE A 73 0.60 8.60 -0.72
CA ILE A 73 0.32 7.46 0.15
C ILE A 73 1.63 7.03 0.80
N ILE A 74 1.62 6.89 2.12
CA ILE A 74 2.70 6.34 2.93
C ILE A 74 2.20 5.05 3.56
N GLU A 75 2.79 3.93 3.18
CA GLU A 75 2.55 2.64 3.83
C GLU A 75 3.47 2.52 5.07
N ALA A 76 2.88 2.60 6.26
CA ALA A 76 3.62 2.53 7.53
C ALA A 76 3.52 1.15 8.21
N TRP A 77 2.67 0.24 7.73
CA TRP A 77 2.39 -1.06 8.35
C TRP A 77 1.98 -0.92 9.82
N GLU A 78 2.47 -1.78 10.71
CA GLU A 78 2.39 -1.60 12.16
C GLU A 78 3.73 -1.02 12.66
N PRO A 79 3.88 0.31 12.74
CA PRO A 79 5.20 0.96 12.76
C PRO A 79 5.89 0.97 14.13
N GLY A 80 5.33 0.28 15.14
CA GLY A 80 5.87 0.21 16.50
C GLY A 80 5.81 1.53 17.28
N SER A 81 6.46 1.56 18.44
CA SER A 81 6.33 2.66 19.43
C SER A 81 6.83 4.02 18.94
N PHE A 82 7.78 4.05 18.01
CA PHE A 82 8.32 5.28 17.41
C PHE A 82 7.72 5.58 16.03
N GLY A 83 6.67 4.85 15.63
CA GLY A 83 6.11 4.93 14.30
C GLY A 83 5.63 6.32 13.88
N GLY A 84 5.00 7.05 14.81
CA GLY A 84 4.55 8.43 14.55
C GLY A 84 5.72 9.38 14.24
N LEU A 85 6.84 9.24 14.96
CA LEU A 85 8.05 10.03 14.69
C LEU A 85 8.64 9.65 13.32
N ALA A 86 8.79 8.36 13.04
CA ALA A 86 9.34 7.88 11.77
C ALA A 86 8.52 8.38 10.57
N VAL A 87 7.19 8.30 10.63
CA VAL A 87 6.30 8.81 9.58
C VAL A 87 6.42 10.33 9.44
N ALA A 88 6.48 11.08 10.54
CA ALA A 88 6.65 12.53 10.49
C ALA A 88 7.98 12.92 9.84
N GLU A 89 9.08 12.23 10.15
CA GLU A 89 10.39 12.47 9.54
C GLU A 89 10.38 12.23 8.03
N ILE A 90 9.61 11.25 7.55
CA ILE A 90 9.34 11.04 6.12
C ILE A 90 8.55 12.21 5.55
N ILE A 91 7.39 12.58 6.13
CA ILE A 91 6.51 13.64 5.62
C ILE A 91 7.24 14.99 5.52
N PHE A 92 8.06 15.32 6.52
CA PHE A 92 8.82 16.57 6.56
C PHE A 92 10.16 16.49 5.80
N GLY A 93 10.46 15.38 5.13
CA GLY A 93 11.66 15.24 4.31
C GLY A 93 12.97 15.14 5.09
N LYS A 94 12.92 14.91 6.41
CA LYS A 94 14.12 14.60 7.21
C LYS A 94 14.74 13.27 6.80
N ILE A 95 13.89 12.32 6.41
CA ILE A 95 14.29 11.03 5.85
C ILE A 95 13.65 10.87 4.46
N ASN A 96 14.42 10.36 3.50
CA ASN A 96 13.90 9.97 2.19
C ASN A 96 13.37 8.52 2.27
N PRO A 97 12.10 8.25 1.90
CA PRO A 97 11.55 6.89 1.93
C PRO A 97 12.34 5.96 1.01
N SER A 98 12.60 4.76 1.52
CA SER A 98 13.41 3.72 0.85
C SER A 98 12.76 2.34 0.84
N GLY A 99 11.59 2.19 1.47
CA GLY A 99 10.88 0.92 1.58
C GLY A 99 10.50 0.34 0.21
N LYS A 100 10.49 -0.99 0.13
CA LYS A 100 10.03 -1.77 -1.03
C LYS A 100 9.06 -2.84 -0.54
N LEU A 101 7.94 -3.01 -1.23
CA LEU A 101 6.90 -3.95 -0.82
C LEU A 101 7.43 -5.39 -0.81
N PRO A 102 7.27 -6.13 0.31
CA PRO A 102 7.72 -7.52 0.41
C PRO A 102 6.75 -8.52 -0.23
N LEU A 103 5.63 -8.04 -0.79
CA LEU A 103 4.56 -8.85 -1.38
C LEU A 103 3.92 -8.08 -2.54
N THR A 104 3.02 -8.75 -3.26
CA THR A 104 2.17 -8.10 -4.27
C THR A 104 0.82 -7.74 -3.67
N VAL A 105 0.36 -6.51 -3.92
CA VAL A 105 -0.95 -5.99 -3.48
C VAL A 105 -1.95 -6.18 -4.61
N ALA A 106 -2.92 -7.06 -4.40
CA ALA A 106 -4.04 -7.26 -5.32
C ALA A 106 -4.96 -6.02 -5.36
N ARG A 107 -5.76 -5.86 -6.42
CA ARG A 107 -6.81 -4.83 -6.50
C ARG A 107 -8.09 -5.26 -5.80
N THR A 108 -8.39 -6.56 -5.79
CA THR A 108 -9.64 -7.13 -5.26
C THR A 108 -9.41 -8.52 -4.69
N VAL A 109 -10.30 -9.00 -3.82
CA VAL A 109 -10.26 -10.37 -3.27
C VAL A 109 -10.25 -11.46 -4.36
N GLY A 110 -10.91 -11.24 -5.50
CA GLY A 110 -10.93 -12.17 -6.64
C GLY A 110 -9.57 -12.39 -7.33
N GLN A 111 -8.56 -11.57 -7.00
CA GLN A 111 -7.20 -11.69 -7.47
C GLN A 111 -6.27 -12.38 -6.45
N LEU A 112 -6.78 -12.85 -5.31
CA LEU A 112 -5.95 -13.56 -4.33
C LEU A 112 -5.25 -14.77 -4.96
N LYS A 113 -4.04 -15.07 -4.44
CA LYS A 113 -2.97 -15.83 -5.09
C LYS A 113 -2.20 -15.04 -6.16
N MET A 114 -2.27 -13.72 -6.15
CA MET A 114 -1.36 -12.89 -6.92
C MET A 114 0.02 -12.80 -6.24
N PHE A 115 1.02 -13.44 -6.83
CA PHE A 115 2.41 -13.40 -6.37
C PHE A 115 3.37 -13.21 -7.55
N TYR A 116 4.56 -12.67 -7.26
CA TYR A 116 5.52 -12.21 -8.29
C TYR A 116 6.26 -13.35 -9.00
N ASN A 117 6.51 -14.47 -8.31
CA ASN A 117 7.22 -15.64 -8.84
C ASN A 117 6.25 -16.69 -9.40
N HIS A 118 5.29 -16.23 -10.19
CA HIS A 118 4.28 -17.08 -10.82
C HIS A 118 4.77 -17.69 -12.15
N LYS A 119 4.09 -18.74 -12.60
CA LYS A 119 4.30 -19.28 -13.96
C LYS A 119 3.78 -18.28 -14.99
N HIS A 120 4.44 -18.21 -16.15
CA HIS A 120 4.08 -17.28 -17.21
C HIS A 120 2.61 -17.37 -17.65
N SER A 121 2.02 -18.57 -17.60
CA SER A 121 0.61 -18.80 -17.98
C SER A 121 -0.42 -18.18 -17.02
N MET A 122 -0.03 -17.80 -15.80
CA MET A 122 -0.97 -17.41 -14.74
C MET A 122 -1.66 -16.06 -14.99
N TYR A 123 -0.97 -15.11 -15.63
CA TYR A 123 -1.51 -13.77 -15.95
C TYR A 123 -1.45 -13.50 -17.46
N PHE A 124 -1.71 -14.54 -18.26
CA PHE A 124 -1.69 -14.41 -19.72
C PHE A 124 -2.89 -13.60 -20.27
N ARG A 125 -4.02 -13.60 -19.56
CA ARG A 125 -5.24 -12.86 -19.93
C ARG A 125 -5.73 -12.01 -18.77
N ASP A 126 -6.29 -10.85 -19.09
CA ASP A 126 -7.08 -10.06 -18.15
C ASP A 126 -8.37 -10.79 -17.78
N TYR A 127 -8.99 -10.38 -16.68
CA TYR A 127 -10.36 -10.78 -16.35
C TYR A 127 -11.33 -10.06 -17.30
N ALA A 128 -12.56 -10.57 -17.43
CA ALA A 128 -13.55 -10.03 -18.37
C ALA A 128 -13.82 -8.52 -18.17
N MET A 129 -13.81 -8.05 -16.92
CA MET A 129 -14.14 -6.66 -16.55
C MET A 129 -13.02 -6.00 -15.72
N GLN A 130 -11.84 -6.61 -15.60
CA GLN A 130 -10.76 -6.08 -14.79
C GLN A 130 -9.39 -6.55 -15.28
N THR A 131 -8.36 -5.73 -15.07
CA THR A 131 -6.99 -6.14 -15.38
C THR A 131 -6.52 -7.28 -14.49
N ASN A 132 -5.59 -8.09 -14.98
CA ASN A 132 -4.82 -9.05 -14.20
C ASN A 132 -3.58 -8.45 -13.53
N LYS A 133 -3.36 -7.14 -13.66
CA LYS A 133 -2.24 -6.44 -13.01
C LYS A 133 -2.54 -6.15 -11.53
N PRO A 134 -1.51 -6.21 -10.66
CA PRO A 134 -1.67 -5.82 -9.27
C PRO A 134 -1.98 -4.33 -9.10
N LEU A 135 -2.42 -3.94 -7.91
CA LEU A 135 -2.44 -2.55 -7.50
C LEU A 135 -1.00 -2.05 -7.31
N TYR A 136 -0.21 -2.80 -6.55
CA TYR A 136 1.23 -2.60 -6.41
C TYR A 136 1.98 -3.93 -6.50
N SER A 137 2.98 -4.00 -7.37
CA SER A 137 3.80 -5.20 -7.53
C SER A 137 4.75 -5.42 -6.35
N PHE A 138 5.20 -6.66 -6.16
CA PHE A 138 6.36 -6.95 -5.30
C PHE A 138 7.54 -6.05 -5.67
N GLY A 139 8.24 -5.53 -4.66
CA GLY A 139 9.36 -4.62 -4.82
C GLY A 139 8.97 -3.19 -5.20
N PHE A 140 7.68 -2.87 -5.34
CA PHE A 140 7.25 -1.48 -5.56
C PHE A 140 7.56 -0.61 -4.33
N GLY A 141 7.97 0.63 -4.58
CA GLY A 141 8.25 1.61 -3.54
C GLY A 141 8.97 2.80 -4.16
N LEU A 142 8.49 4.00 -3.86
CA LEU A 142 9.01 5.24 -4.42
C LEU A 142 10.04 5.88 -3.49
N SER A 143 10.67 6.94 -3.98
CA SER A 143 11.62 7.78 -3.24
C SER A 143 11.34 9.24 -3.61
N TYR A 144 11.79 10.17 -2.79
CA TYR A 144 11.78 11.59 -3.15
C TYR A 144 12.75 11.95 -4.27
N THR A 145 13.66 11.04 -4.60
CA THR A 145 14.57 11.16 -5.75
C THR A 145 14.25 10.13 -6.82
N LYS A 146 14.87 10.30 -7.99
CA LYS A 146 14.79 9.38 -9.12
C LYS A 146 16.12 8.63 -9.25
N PHE A 147 16.03 7.38 -9.68
CA PHE A 147 17.18 6.52 -9.92
C PHE A 147 17.17 6.08 -11.37
N ASP A 148 18.27 6.32 -12.08
CA ASP A 148 18.49 5.79 -13.42
C ASP A 148 19.31 4.49 -13.33
N ILE A 149 18.78 3.41 -13.91
CA ILE A 149 19.46 2.11 -13.95
C ILE A 149 20.22 2.02 -15.27
N SER A 150 21.55 2.03 -15.17
CA SER A 150 22.42 1.83 -16.34
C SER A 150 22.39 0.38 -16.84
N LYS A 151 22.80 0.16 -18.09
CA LYS A 151 22.89 -1.18 -18.67
C LYS A 151 23.80 -2.07 -17.81
N THR A 152 23.35 -3.29 -17.56
CA THR A 152 24.15 -4.28 -16.83
C THR A 152 25.41 -4.63 -17.62
N LYS A 153 26.56 -4.58 -16.96
CA LYS A 153 27.82 -5.08 -17.52
C LYS A 153 27.87 -6.58 -17.32
N ASN A 154 27.46 -7.35 -18.32
CA ASN A 154 27.59 -8.80 -18.29
C ASN A 154 29.08 -9.17 -18.43
N LYS A 155 29.74 -9.55 -17.32
CA LYS A 155 30.90 -10.43 -17.42
C LYS A 155 30.33 -11.83 -17.68
N GLN A 156 30.55 -12.39 -18.87
CA GLN A 156 30.27 -13.80 -19.11
C GLN A 156 31.01 -14.61 -18.04
N LEU A 157 30.26 -15.27 -17.16
CA LEU A 157 30.80 -16.33 -16.34
C LEU A 157 31.17 -17.45 -17.32
N LYS A 158 32.47 -17.67 -17.52
CA LYS A 158 32.97 -18.89 -18.16
C LYS A 158 32.62 -20.03 -17.20
N ILE A 159 31.53 -20.73 -17.48
CA ILE A 159 31.22 -22.05 -16.88
C ILE A 159 31.88 -23.09 -17.77
#